data_AF-A0AAV5ZER4-F1
#
_entry.id   AF-A0AAV5ZER4-F1
#
_cell.length_a   1.000
_cell.length_b   1.000
_cell.length_c   1.000
_cell.angle_alpha   90.00
_cell.angle_beta   90.00
_cell.angle_gamma   90.00
#
_symmetry.space_group_name_H-M   'P 1'
#
loop_
_entity.id
_entity.type
_entity.pdbx_description
1 polymer ?
#
loop_
_entity_poly.entity_id
_entity_poly.type
_entity_poly.pdbx_seq_one_letter_code
_entity_poly.pdbx_strand_id
1 'polypeptide(L)'
;AEQSRRIACDASRVIMKHDTEGRVIEVGARTRTIPPALRRALQSRDRGCRFPGCGSRFTQGHHIQHWANGGATTLSNLASLCRRHHRAVHEEGFTIERLANEELEFRHPNGWVLPQAPPLPAVPADAEAALRAQNAGVRLDARTLTPAWDGARLNVAWAIDCLHPRAIGH
;
A
#
# COMPACT_ATOMS: atom_id res chain seq x y z
N ALA A 1 -16.27 5.26 15.64
CA ALA A 1 -15.10 4.53 16.16
C ALA A 1 -13.90 4.57 15.19
N GLU A 2 -14.13 4.55 13.88
CA GLU A 2 -13.15 4.57 12.78
C GLU A 2 -12.14 5.73 12.79
N GLN A 3 -12.61 6.99 12.91
CA GLN A 3 -11.74 8.17 13.00
C GLN A 3 -10.78 8.11 14.20
N SER A 4 -11.22 7.49 15.30
CA SER A 4 -10.39 7.30 16.49
C SER A 4 -9.25 6.32 16.24
N ARG A 5 -9.40 5.31 15.35
CA ARG A 5 -8.33 4.35 15.00
C ARG A 5 -7.28 4.95 14.09
N ARG A 6 -7.67 5.78 13.10
CA ARG A 6 -6.72 6.51 12.24
C ARG A 6 -5.91 7.51 13.05
N ILE A 7 -6.59 8.29 13.88
CA ILE A 7 -5.98 9.15 14.89
C ILE A 7 -5.18 8.29 15.87
N ALA A 8 -5.55 7.02 16.14
CA ALA A 8 -4.81 6.07 16.95
C ALA A 8 -3.57 5.41 16.28
N CYS A 9 -3.30 5.67 15.00
CA CYS A 9 -1.99 5.38 14.41
C CYS A 9 -1.07 6.61 14.38
N ASP A 10 -1.59 7.83 14.22
CA ASP A 10 -0.76 9.05 14.04
C ASP A 10 -0.80 10.10 15.18
N ALA A 11 -1.75 10.07 16.11
CA ALA A 11 -1.91 11.10 17.15
C ALA A 11 -1.35 10.78 18.55
N SER A 12 -1.03 11.81 19.31
CA SER A 12 -0.74 11.72 20.74
C SER A 12 -2.04 11.61 21.56
N ARG A 13 -2.09 10.70 22.54
CA ARG A 13 -3.08 10.76 23.63
C ARG A 13 -2.37 10.51 24.95
N VAL A 14 -2.34 11.53 25.82
CA VAL A 14 -1.89 11.41 27.20
C VAL A 14 -3.05 10.83 28.01
N ILE A 15 -2.86 9.70 28.67
CA ILE A 15 -3.79 9.20 29.69
C ILE A 15 -3.22 9.61 31.03
N MET A 16 -3.88 10.57 31.67
CA MET A 16 -3.55 11.00 33.03
C MET A 16 -4.54 10.31 33.97
N LYS A 17 -4.05 9.40 34.81
CA LYS A 17 -4.88 8.73 35.81
C LYS A 17 -4.82 9.54 37.10
N HIS A 18 -5.95 10.06 37.55
CA HIS A 18 -6.05 10.81 38.81
C HIS A 18 -6.58 9.91 39.93
N ASP A 19 -6.14 10.14 41.17
CA ASP A 19 -6.80 9.60 42.37
C ASP A 19 -8.08 10.37 42.68
N THR A 20 -8.80 9.91 43.69
CA THR A 20 -10.03 10.55 44.19
C THR A 20 -9.80 11.96 44.74
N GLU A 21 -8.55 12.37 44.93
CA GLU A 21 -8.13 13.70 45.38
C GLU A 21 -7.55 14.56 44.23
N GLY A 22 -7.64 14.08 42.99
CA GLY A 22 -7.18 14.80 41.80
C GLY A 22 -5.67 14.72 41.53
N ARG A 23 -4.91 13.95 42.29
CA ARG A 23 -3.45 13.78 42.09
C ARG A 23 -3.18 12.75 41.00
N VAL A 24 -2.21 13.06 40.14
CA VAL A 24 -1.78 12.18 39.06
C VAL A 24 -1.06 10.97 39.64
N ILE A 25 -1.67 9.78 39.57
CA ILE A 25 -1.13 8.53 40.13
C ILE A 25 -0.16 7.85 39.15
N GLU A 26 -0.35 8.06 37.85
CA GLU A 26 0.46 7.41 36.82
C GLU A 26 0.49 8.23 35.52
N VAL A 27 1.70 8.53 35.04
CA VAL A 27 1.95 9.02 33.67
C VAL A 27 2.78 7.95 32.97
N GLY A 28 2.12 6.95 32.40
CA GLY A 28 2.79 5.92 31.61
C GLY A 28 3.27 6.48 30.27
N ALA A 29 4.58 6.68 30.10
CA ALA A 29 5.18 7.09 28.84
C ALA A 29 5.29 5.91 27.86
N ARG A 30 4.15 5.52 27.24
CA ARG A 30 4.15 4.69 26.02
C ARG A 30 4.23 5.62 24.82
N THR A 31 5.44 5.98 24.40
CA THR A 31 5.62 6.90 23.26
C THR A 31 5.11 6.24 21.98
N ARG A 32 4.01 6.80 21.46
CA ARG A 32 3.26 6.28 20.31
C ARG A 32 3.77 6.81 18.97
N THR A 33 4.47 7.94 18.99
CA THR A 33 5.23 8.43 17.84
C THR A 33 6.36 7.44 17.59
N ILE A 34 6.36 6.83 16.41
CA ILE A 34 7.43 5.93 15.97
C ILE A 34 8.75 6.70 16.05
N PRO A 35 9.70 6.32 16.93
CA PRO A 35 10.95 7.06 17.09
C PRO A 35 11.69 7.17 15.76
N PRO A 36 12.44 8.26 15.49
CA PRO A 36 13.14 8.43 14.21
C PRO A 36 14.04 7.25 13.83
N ALA A 37 14.70 6.63 14.81
CA ALA A 37 15.50 5.42 14.58
C ALA A 37 14.65 4.23 14.11
N LEU A 38 13.51 4.01 14.75
CA LEU A 38 12.56 2.95 14.37
C LEU A 38 11.93 3.25 13.00
N ARG A 39 11.64 4.52 12.70
CA ARG A 39 11.14 4.95 11.37
C ARG A 39 12.16 4.66 10.27
N ARG A 40 13.45 4.92 10.51
CA ARG A 40 14.53 4.58 9.58
C ARG A 40 14.64 3.07 9.37
N ALA A 41 14.61 2.29 10.44
CA ALA A 41 14.63 0.83 10.35
C ALA A 41 13.41 0.29 9.56
N LEU A 42 12.23 0.85 9.81
CA LEU A 42 11.00 0.51 9.10
C LEU A 42 11.11 0.80 7.59
N GLN A 43 11.60 1.99 7.23
CA GLN A 43 11.82 2.38 5.83
C GLN A 43 12.85 1.49 5.11
N SER A 44 13.93 1.12 5.81
CA SER A 44 14.96 0.23 5.28
C SER A 44 14.44 -1.18 5.01
N ARG A 45 13.65 -1.73 5.95
CA ARG A 45 13.03 -3.06 5.82
C ARG A 45 11.97 -3.10 4.71
N ASP A 46 11.07 -2.13 4.70
CA ASP A 46 9.87 -2.20 3.86
C ASP A 46 10.05 -1.60 2.46
N ARG A 47 11.02 -0.70 2.29
CA ARG A 47 11.39 -0.07 0.99
C ARG A 47 10.23 0.61 0.23
N GLY A 48 9.10 0.83 0.88
CA GLY A 48 7.87 1.34 0.27
C GLY A 48 6.62 0.85 0.99
N CYS A 49 5.47 1.13 0.40
CA CYS A 49 4.20 0.64 0.92
C CYS A 49 4.12 -0.88 0.77
N ARG A 50 3.83 -1.60 1.86
CA ARG A 50 3.74 -3.07 1.87
C ARG A 50 2.43 -3.64 1.36
N PHE A 51 1.45 -2.80 1.07
CA PHE A 51 0.17 -3.25 0.51
C PHE A 51 0.40 -3.86 -0.89
N PRO A 52 -0.17 -5.02 -1.22
CA PRO A 52 0.11 -5.73 -2.46
C PRO A 52 -0.06 -4.85 -3.71
N GLY A 53 0.96 -4.84 -4.57
CA GLY A 53 0.97 -4.06 -5.82
C GLY A 53 1.21 -2.56 -5.67
N CYS A 54 1.45 -2.05 -4.46
CA CYS A 54 1.75 -0.64 -4.27
C CYS A 54 3.24 -0.31 -4.48
N GLY A 55 3.54 0.57 -5.43
CA GLY A 55 4.90 1.09 -5.64
C GLY A 55 5.26 2.38 -4.89
N SER A 56 4.39 2.87 -3.98
CA SER A 56 4.61 4.18 -3.34
C SER A 56 5.76 4.14 -2.34
N ARG A 57 6.65 5.14 -2.41
CA ARG A 57 7.75 5.36 -1.45
C ARG A 57 7.36 6.29 -0.30
N PHE A 58 6.27 7.05 -0.44
CA PHE A 58 5.78 7.96 0.60
C PHE A 58 4.88 7.21 1.57
N THR A 59 5.45 6.85 2.72
CA THR A 59 4.82 5.95 3.69
C THR A 59 4.83 6.49 5.12
N GLN A 60 3.89 5.99 5.89
CA GLN A 60 3.73 6.16 7.32
C GLN A 60 3.80 4.77 7.97
N GLY A 61 4.24 4.70 9.22
CA GLY A 61 4.22 3.45 9.96
C GLY A 61 2.84 3.18 10.54
N HIS A 62 2.33 1.99 10.29
CA HIS A 62 1.03 1.51 10.74
C HIS A 62 1.22 0.38 11.77
N HIS A 63 0.54 0.47 12.91
CA HIS A 63 0.52 -0.62 13.90
C HIS A 63 -0.44 -1.72 13.46
N ILE A 64 0.06 -2.95 13.32
CA ILE A 64 -0.74 -4.13 12.92
C ILE A 64 -1.72 -4.49 14.04
N GLN A 65 -1.19 -4.81 15.22
CA GLN A 65 -2.00 -4.74 16.42
C GLN A 65 -2.12 -3.29 16.80
N HIS A 66 -3.32 -2.71 16.66
CA HIS A 66 -3.56 -1.32 17.00
C HIS A 66 -3.06 -1.00 18.41
N TRP A 67 -2.38 0.15 18.55
CA TRP A 67 -1.94 0.65 19.84
C TRP A 67 -3.08 0.77 20.87
N ALA A 68 -4.27 1.19 20.41
CA ALA A 68 -5.47 1.28 21.26
C ALA A 68 -5.88 -0.07 21.87
N ASN A 69 -5.46 -1.18 21.24
CA ASN A 69 -5.70 -2.55 21.69
C ASN A 69 -4.47 -3.14 22.40
N GLY A 70 -3.53 -2.31 22.86
CA GLY A 70 -2.32 -2.73 23.56
C GLY A 70 -1.11 -3.01 22.66
N GLY A 71 -1.20 -2.74 21.35
CA GLY A 71 -0.08 -2.96 20.43
C GLY A 71 1.16 -2.13 20.75
N ALA A 72 2.31 -2.80 20.89
CA ALA A 72 3.59 -2.16 21.17
C ALA A 72 4.13 -1.41 19.94
N THR A 73 4.90 -0.33 20.16
CA THR A 73 5.61 0.37 19.09
C THR A 73 6.96 -0.32 18.83
N THR A 74 6.91 -1.47 18.15
CA THR A 74 8.09 -2.27 17.78
C THR A 74 8.17 -2.45 16.28
N LEU A 75 9.35 -2.77 15.75
CA LEU A 75 9.51 -3.00 14.31
C LEU A 75 8.61 -4.15 13.83
N SER A 76 8.48 -5.21 14.62
CA SER A 76 7.62 -6.37 14.35
C SER A 76 6.13 -6.04 14.35
N ASN A 77 5.68 -5.03 15.09
CA ASN A 77 4.27 -4.62 15.10
C ASN A 77 3.97 -3.48 14.10
N LEU A 78 4.96 -3.01 13.33
CA LEU A 78 4.81 -1.91 12.39
C LEU A 78 4.87 -2.38 10.93
N ALA A 79 4.12 -1.72 10.04
CA ALA A 79 4.20 -1.87 8.60
C ALA A 79 4.19 -0.51 7.90
N SER A 80 4.96 -0.34 6.83
CA SER A 80 4.93 0.87 6.00
C SER A 80 3.72 0.89 5.07
N LEU A 81 2.83 1.87 5.24
CA LEU A 81 1.66 2.08 4.37
C LEU A 81 1.64 3.51 3.83
N CYS A 82 1.24 3.68 2.56
CA CYS A 82 0.97 5.01 2.01
C CYS A 82 -0.37 5.53 2.55
N ARG A 83 -0.63 6.85 2.43
CA ARG A 83 -1.88 7.46 2.93
C ARG A 83 -3.15 6.75 2.46
N ARG A 84 -3.19 6.30 1.19
CA ARG A 84 -4.34 5.58 0.62
C ARG A 84 -4.56 4.23 1.30
N HIS A 85 -3.53 3.40 1.38
CA HIS A 85 -3.66 2.06 1.99
C HIS A 85 -3.75 2.11 3.51
N HIS A 86 -3.17 3.14 4.14
CA HIS A 86 -3.37 3.39 5.54
C HIS A 86 -4.86 3.65 5.81
N ARG A 87 -5.51 4.48 4.98
CA ARG A 87 -6.97 4.68 5.02
C ARG A 87 -7.72 3.37 4.77
N ALA A 88 -7.34 2.60 3.76
CA ALA A 88 -8.03 1.36 3.42
C ALA A 88 -8.10 0.37 4.59
N VAL A 89 -6.98 0.20 5.32
CA VAL A 89 -6.91 -0.67 6.50
C VAL A 89 -7.65 -0.08 7.70
N HIS A 90 -7.75 1.24 7.81
CA HIS A 90 -8.46 1.89 8.92
C HIS A 90 -9.96 2.01 8.72
N GLU A 91 -10.40 2.28 7.49
CA GLU A 91 -11.73 2.81 7.18
C GLU A 91 -12.52 1.97 6.18
N GLU A 92 -11.86 1.15 5.39
CA GLU A 92 -12.49 0.44 4.25
C GLU A 92 -12.60 -1.06 4.52
N GLY A 93 -12.26 -1.52 5.73
CA GLY A 93 -12.43 -2.91 6.18
C GLY A 93 -11.32 -3.88 5.74
N PHE A 94 -10.24 -3.39 5.13
CA PHE A 94 -9.08 -4.23 4.85
C PHE A 94 -8.38 -4.60 6.15
N THR A 95 -7.90 -5.83 6.26
CA THR A 95 -7.12 -6.27 7.41
C THR A 95 -5.69 -6.57 7.02
N ILE A 96 -4.80 -6.43 7.99
CA ILE A 96 -3.38 -6.72 7.87
C ILE A 96 -2.98 -7.64 9.02
N GLU A 97 -2.29 -8.72 8.71
CA GLU A 97 -1.75 -9.67 9.67
C GLU A 97 -0.29 -9.95 9.36
N ARG A 98 0.50 -10.24 10.40
CA ARG A 98 1.85 -10.75 10.20
C ARG A 98 1.86 -12.24 10.45
N LEU A 99 2.29 -12.97 9.44
CA LEU A 99 2.38 -14.42 9.47
C LEU A 99 3.63 -14.88 10.22
N ALA A 100 3.70 -16.18 10.55
CA ALA A 100 4.83 -16.78 11.27
C ALA A 100 6.17 -16.68 10.50
N ASN A 101 6.12 -16.54 9.17
CA ASN A 101 7.29 -16.33 8.32
C ASN A 101 7.66 -14.84 8.16
N GLU A 102 7.14 -13.96 9.03
CA GLU A 102 7.33 -12.51 9.06
C GLU A 102 6.71 -11.72 7.89
N GLU A 103 6.12 -12.41 6.90
CA GLU A 103 5.42 -11.75 5.79
C GLU A 103 4.09 -11.13 6.23
N LEU A 104 3.67 -10.14 5.44
CA LEU A 104 2.40 -9.46 5.63
C LEU A 104 1.33 -10.07 4.74
N GLU A 105 0.25 -10.50 5.37
CA GLU A 105 -0.96 -10.90 4.69
C GLU A 105 -1.98 -9.76 4.77
N PHE A 106 -2.54 -9.39 3.63
CA PHE A 106 -3.65 -8.44 3.56
C PHE A 106 -4.89 -9.17 3.12
N ARG A 107 -6.03 -8.87 3.74
CA ARG A 107 -7.33 -9.41 3.32
C ARG A 107 -8.26 -8.29 2.92
N HIS A 108 -9.03 -8.54 1.88
CA HIS A 108 -10.10 -7.65 1.46
C HIS A 108 -11.28 -7.75 2.45
N PRO A 109 -12.16 -6.74 2.54
CA PRO A 109 -13.35 -6.75 3.40
C PRO A 109 -14.26 -7.97 3.33
N ASN A 110 -14.28 -8.70 2.22
CA ASN A 110 -15.06 -9.94 2.01
C ASN A 110 -14.25 -11.22 2.32
N GLY A 111 -13.05 -11.11 2.91
CA GLY A 111 -12.32 -12.21 3.56
C GLY A 111 -11.23 -12.92 2.74
N TRP A 112 -11.23 -12.80 1.41
CA TRP A 112 -10.15 -13.33 0.56
C TRP A 112 -8.81 -12.60 0.79
N VAL A 113 -7.75 -13.39 0.70
CA VAL A 113 -6.36 -12.92 0.80
C VAL A 113 -5.97 -12.21 -0.50
N LEU A 114 -5.40 -11.03 -0.37
CA LEU A 114 -4.78 -10.32 -1.49
C LEU A 114 -3.43 -10.97 -1.79
N PRO A 115 -3.24 -11.59 -2.97
CA PRO A 115 -1.96 -12.16 -3.33
C PRO A 115 -0.92 -11.05 -3.47
N GLN A 116 0.33 -11.35 -3.13
CA GLN A 116 1.43 -10.45 -3.47
C GLN A 116 1.45 -10.24 -4.97
N ALA A 117 1.48 -8.97 -5.39
CA ALA A 117 1.53 -8.67 -6.81
C ALA A 117 2.85 -9.22 -7.38
N PRO A 118 2.81 -9.88 -8.55
CA PRO A 118 4.04 -10.27 -9.22
C PRO A 118 4.88 -9.02 -9.51
N PRO A 119 6.21 -9.12 -9.53
CA PRO A 119 7.06 -8.02 -9.92
C PRO A 119 6.66 -7.54 -11.32
N LEU A 120 6.72 -6.22 -11.55
CA LEU A 120 6.52 -5.70 -12.89
C LEU A 120 7.53 -6.36 -13.84
N PRO A 121 7.11 -6.74 -15.06
CA PRO A 121 8.03 -7.24 -16.06
C PRO A 121 9.14 -6.20 -16.30
N ALA A 122 10.37 -6.68 -16.51
CA ALA A 122 11.48 -5.80 -16.83
C ALA A 122 11.17 -5.06 -18.14
N VAL A 123 11.28 -3.72 -18.10
CA VAL A 123 11.20 -2.91 -19.31
C VAL A 123 12.57 -3.01 -20.02
N PRO A 124 12.63 -3.40 -21.30
CA PRO A 124 13.88 -3.42 -22.05
C PRO A 124 14.55 -2.05 -22.03
N ALA A 125 15.89 -2.02 -22.01
CA ALA A 125 16.65 -0.77 -22.03
C ALA A 125 16.30 0.10 -23.24
N ASP A 126 16.03 -0.54 -24.38
CA ASP A 126 15.44 0.08 -25.57
C ASP A 126 14.01 -0.44 -25.75
N ALA A 127 13.09 0.11 -24.94
CA ALA A 127 11.69 -0.24 -25.00
C ALA A 127 11.08 0.05 -26.38
N GLU A 128 11.58 1.07 -27.08
CA GLU A 128 11.07 1.45 -28.40
C GLU A 128 11.47 0.43 -29.46
N ALA A 129 12.75 0.02 -29.53
CA ALA A 129 13.16 -1.04 -30.44
C ALA A 129 12.47 -2.37 -30.15
N ALA A 130 12.27 -2.71 -28.87
CA ALA A 130 11.53 -3.91 -28.48
C ALA A 130 10.08 -3.86 -28.96
N LEU A 131 9.39 -2.72 -28.77
CA LEU A 131 8.04 -2.50 -29.25
C LEU A 131 7.96 -2.51 -30.79
N ARG A 132 8.93 -1.90 -31.47
CA ARG A 132 9.00 -1.90 -32.94
C ARG A 132 9.23 -3.31 -33.48
N ALA A 133 10.10 -4.11 -32.87
CA ALA A 133 10.33 -5.50 -33.24
C ALA A 133 9.08 -6.36 -33.01
N GLN A 134 8.42 -6.20 -31.86
CA GLN A 134 7.16 -6.89 -31.57
C GLN A 134 6.05 -6.56 -32.58
N ASN A 135 6.01 -5.31 -33.05
CA ASN A 135 4.99 -4.82 -33.97
C ASN A 135 5.44 -4.77 -35.44
N ALA A 136 6.60 -5.35 -35.79
CA ALA A 136 7.19 -5.22 -37.13
C ALA A 136 6.31 -5.77 -38.26
N GLY A 137 5.33 -6.61 -37.95
CA GLY A 137 4.34 -7.16 -38.89
C GLY A 137 2.95 -6.52 -38.82
N VAL A 138 2.73 -5.51 -37.96
CA VAL A 138 1.43 -4.87 -37.80
C VAL A 138 1.20 -3.88 -38.94
N ARG A 139 0.27 -4.19 -39.85
CA ARG A 139 -0.13 -3.29 -40.93
C ARG A 139 -1.16 -2.31 -40.41
N LEU A 140 -0.80 -1.02 -40.38
CA LEU A 140 -1.73 0.06 -40.05
C LEU A 140 -2.43 0.52 -41.35
N ASP A 141 -3.74 0.31 -41.44
CA ASP A 141 -4.62 0.88 -42.46
C ASP A 141 -5.87 1.57 -41.85
N ALA A 142 -6.76 2.08 -42.69
CA ALA A 142 -7.97 2.78 -42.27
C ALA A 142 -8.93 1.93 -41.40
N ARG A 143 -8.75 0.61 -41.37
CA ARG A 143 -9.53 -0.34 -40.57
C ARG A 143 -8.81 -0.81 -39.31
N THR A 144 -7.58 -0.37 -39.04
CA THR A 144 -6.80 -0.79 -37.85
C THR A 144 -7.55 -0.57 -36.53
N LEU A 145 -8.26 0.56 -36.42
CA LEU A 145 -9.07 0.90 -35.24
C LEU A 145 -10.51 0.37 -35.34
N THR A 146 -10.84 -0.37 -36.41
CA THR A 146 -12.15 -0.99 -36.57
C THR A 146 -12.12 -2.36 -35.91
N PRO A 147 -12.82 -2.56 -34.78
CA PRO A 147 -12.92 -3.89 -34.19
C PRO A 147 -13.60 -4.84 -35.18
N ALA A 148 -13.09 -6.07 -35.29
CA ALA A 148 -13.67 -7.08 -36.18
C ALA A 148 -15.07 -7.56 -35.74
N TRP A 149 -15.51 -7.17 -34.53
CA TRP A 149 -16.76 -7.64 -33.89
C TRP A 149 -16.91 -9.18 -33.91
N ASP A 150 -15.78 -9.89 -33.97
CA ASP A 150 -15.68 -11.34 -34.10
C ASP A 150 -15.63 -12.06 -32.74
N GLY A 151 -15.69 -11.30 -31.64
CA GLY A 151 -15.60 -11.83 -30.28
C GLY A 151 -14.17 -12.15 -29.82
N ALA A 152 -13.13 -11.76 -30.57
CA ALA A 152 -11.76 -11.88 -30.10
C ALA A 152 -11.55 -11.08 -28.81
N ARG A 153 -10.79 -11.65 -27.85
CA ARG A 153 -10.59 -11.03 -26.53
C ARG A 153 -9.83 -9.72 -26.68
N LEU A 154 -10.33 -8.67 -26.02
CA LEU A 154 -9.69 -7.36 -25.95
C LEU A 154 -8.23 -7.50 -25.51
N ASN A 155 -7.30 -6.95 -26.32
CA ASN A 155 -5.90 -6.87 -25.94
C ASN A 155 -5.73 -5.79 -24.87
N VAL A 156 -5.84 -6.20 -23.60
CA VAL A 156 -5.79 -5.31 -22.43
C VAL A 156 -4.45 -4.57 -22.32
N ALA A 157 -3.35 -5.16 -22.82
CA ALA A 157 -2.05 -4.49 -22.81
C ALA A 157 -2.04 -3.26 -23.72
N TRP A 158 -2.56 -3.40 -24.94
CA TRP A 158 -2.68 -2.28 -25.89
C TRP A 158 -3.65 -1.20 -25.39
N ALA A 159 -4.78 -1.60 -24.82
CA ALA A 159 -5.76 -0.65 -24.26
C ALA A 159 -5.18 0.18 -23.10
N ILE A 160 -4.36 -0.43 -22.25
CA ILE A 160 -3.67 0.26 -21.15
C ILE A 160 -2.64 1.26 -21.69
N ASP A 161 -1.86 0.88 -22.69
CA ASP A 161 -0.83 1.74 -23.28
C ASP A 161 -1.42 2.97 -24.00
N CYS A 162 -2.54 2.81 -24.71
CA CYS A 162 -3.21 3.93 -25.40
C CYS A 162 -3.96 4.88 -24.46
N LEU A 163 -4.46 4.40 -23.32
CA LEU A 163 -5.22 5.20 -22.35
C LEU A 163 -4.36 5.81 -21.23
N HIS A 164 -3.08 5.42 -21.14
CA HIS A 164 -2.16 6.01 -20.18
C HIS A 164 -1.78 7.45 -20.60
N PRO A 165 -1.83 8.46 -19.71
CA PRO A 165 -1.63 9.89 -20.02
C PRO A 165 -0.21 10.29 -20.49
N ARG A 166 0.64 9.32 -20.85
CA ARG A 166 1.93 9.56 -21.53
C ARG A 166 1.83 9.48 -23.06
N ALA A 167 0.66 9.15 -23.62
CA ALA A 167 0.43 9.09 -25.06
C ALA A 167 0.19 10.47 -25.73
N ILE A 168 0.02 11.55 -24.96
CA ILE A 168 -0.13 12.91 -25.49
C ILE A 168 1.15 13.67 -25.17
N GLY A 169 2.11 13.55 -26.08
CA GLY A 169 3.40 14.22 -25.97
C GLY A 169 4.08 14.28 -27.32
N HIS A 170 3.43 14.93 -28.29
CA HIS A 170 4.01 15.74 -29.37
C HIS A 170 2.89 16.56 -30.02
#